data_AF-A0A438KHC9-F1
#
_entry.id   AF-A0A438KHC9-F1
#
_cell.length_a   1.000
_cell.length_b   1.000
_cell.length_c   1.000
_cell.angle_alpha   90.00
_cell.angle_beta   90.00
_cell.angle_gamma   90.00
#
_symmetry.space_group_name_H-M   'P 1'
#
loop_
_entity.id
_entity.type
_entity.pdbx_description
1 polymer ?
#
loop_
_entity_poly.entity_id
_entity_poly.type
_entity_poly.pdbx_seq_one_letter_code
_entity_poly.pdbx_strand_id
1 'polypeptide(L)'
;MPMYFLQEDVELMVETGLEAYRFSISWSRLIPNGRGPVNPKGLAYYNNFINELISHGFQPHVTLFHSDLPQALEDEYEGWISRRIVYGSHLSLSNFAESYSQMQYD
;
A
#
# COMPACT_ATOMS: atom_id res chain seq x y z
N MET A 1 -6.18 -2.92 -13.24
CA MET A 1 -5.01 -3.58 -13.84
C MET A 1 -4.50 -4.63 -12.86
N PRO A 2 -4.53 -5.93 -13.20
CA PRO A 2 -3.94 -6.97 -12.37
C PRO A 2 -2.40 -6.91 -12.52
N MET A 3 -1.68 -7.07 -11.42
CA MET A 3 -0.21 -7.03 -11.41
C MET A 3 0.28 -8.46 -11.38
N TYR A 4 0.59 -9.01 -12.56
CA TYR A 4 0.89 -10.43 -12.76
C TYR A 4 2.36 -10.80 -12.53
N PHE A 5 3.25 -9.82 -12.35
CA PHE A 5 4.70 -10.02 -12.38
C PHE A 5 5.40 -9.97 -11.02
N LEU A 6 4.64 -9.97 -9.92
CA LEU A 6 5.19 -9.85 -8.57
C LEU A 6 6.20 -10.94 -8.22
N GLN A 7 5.88 -12.20 -8.53
CA GLN A 7 6.77 -13.35 -8.31
C GLN A 7 8.05 -13.22 -9.12
N GLU A 8 7.92 -12.87 -10.40
CA GLU A 8 9.07 -12.67 -11.29
C GLU A 8 9.96 -11.51 -10.80
N ASP A 9 9.37 -10.41 -10.34
CA ASP A 9 10.10 -9.27 -9.78
C ASP A 9 10.88 -9.66 -8.52
N VAL A 10 10.27 -10.46 -7.62
CA VAL A 10 10.92 -10.96 -6.41
C VAL A 10 12.06 -11.93 -6.76
N GLU A 11 11.86 -12.85 -7.69
CA GLU A 11 12.90 -13.78 -8.15
C GLU A 11 14.12 -13.03 -8.71
N LEU A 12 13.90 -12.03 -9.58
CA LEU A 12 14.97 -11.19 -10.12
C LEU A 12 15.70 -10.42 -9.03
N MET A 13 14.99 -9.92 -8.02
CA MET A 13 15.63 -9.25 -6.88
C MET A 13 16.53 -10.20 -6.09
N VAL A 14 16.12 -11.46 -5.89
CA VAL A 14 16.92 -12.48 -5.19
C VAL A 14 18.22 -12.73 -5.96
N GLU A 15 18.15 -12.86 -7.28
CA GLU A 15 19.33 -13.09 -8.13
C GLU A 15 20.34 -11.94 -8.06
N THR A 16 19.87 -10.70 -7.86
CA THR A 16 20.75 -9.52 -7.75
C THR A 16 21.43 -9.36 -6.38
N GLY A 17 21.05 -10.17 -5.38
CA GLY A 17 21.65 -10.12 -4.04
C GLY A 17 21.26 -8.89 -3.22
N LEU A 18 20.07 -8.31 -3.47
CA LEU A 18 19.54 -7.21 -2.66
C LEU A 18 19.11 -7.72 -1.28
N GLU A 19 19.25 -6.89 -0.25
CA GLU A 19 18.86 -7.23 1.14
C GLU A 19 17.53 -6.59 1.58
N ALA A 20 17.13 -5.52 0.89
CA ALA A 20 15.95 -4.73 1.22
C ALA A 20 15.24 -4.30 -0.05
N TYR A 21 13.91 -4.17 0.05
CA TYR A 21 13.08 -3.68 -1.04
C TYR A 21 12.16 -2.56 -0.58
N ARG A 22 12.25 -1.42 -1.27
CA ARG A 22 11.39 -0.27 -1.01
C ARG A 22 10.27 -0.22 -2.05
N PHE A 23 9.03 -0.20 -1.59
CA PHE A 23 7.85 -0.04 -2.45
C PHE A 23 6.86 0.94 -1.84
N SER A 24 5.91 1.39 -2.65
CA SER A 24 4.80 2.22 -2.20
C SER A 24 3.49 1.43 -2.14
N ILE A 25 2.71 1.68 -1.10
CA ILE A 25 1.33 1.22 -1.03
C ILE A 25 0.46 2.26 -1.69
N SER A 26 -0.39 1.81 -2.62
CA SER A 26 -1.25 2.72 -3.36
C SER A 26 -2.50 3.06 -2.56
N TRP A 27 -2.68 4.34 -2.25
CA TRP A 27 -3.81 4.82 -1.46
C TRP A 27 -5.13 4.52 -2.17
N SER A 28 -5.24 4.88 -3.45
CA SER A 28 -6.45 4.63 -4.24
C SER A 28 -6.77 3.14 -4.43
N ARG A 29 -5.77 2.26 -4.33
CA ARG A 29 -6.01 0.80 -4.37
C ARG A 29 -6.58 0.27 -3.07
N LEU A 30 -6.04 0.73 -1.94
CA LEU A 30 -6.50 0.32 -0.62
C LEU A 30 -7.82 0.98 -0.25
N ILE A 31 -8.02 2.24 -0.56
CA ILE A 31 -9.21 3.01 -0.21
C ILE A 31 -9.62 3.81 -1.44
N PRO A 32 -10.48 3.23 -2.32
CA PRO A 32 -10.80 3.82 -3.63
C PRO A 32 -11.33 5.24 -3.60
N ASN A 33 -12.14 5.58 -2.58
CA ASN A 33 -12.70 6.91 -2.41
C ASN A 33 -11.81 7.82 -1.55
N GLY A 34 -10.58 7.39 -1.24
CA GLY A 34 -9.62 8.06 -0.38
C GLY A 34 -9.98 8.14 1.11
N ARG A 35 -11.23 7.84 1.47
CA ARG A 35 -11.67 7.62 2.86
C ARG A 35 -12.69 6.48 2.91
N GLY A 36 -12.89 5.93 4.10
CA GLY A 36 -13.88 4.87 4.34
C GLY A 36 -13.25 3.47 4.38
N PRO A 37 -14.00 2.43 3.98
CA PRO A 37 -13.57 1.04 4.17
C PRO A 37 -12.40 0.68 3.27
N VAL A 38 -11.54 -0.20 3.78
CA VAL A 38 -10.43 -0.79 3.03
C VAL A 38 -10.98 -1.78 1.99
N ASN A 39 -10.40 -1.75 0.79
CA ASN A 39 -10.61 -2.73 -0.27
C ASN A 39 -9.92 -4.05 0.09
N PRO A 40 -10.66 -5.13 0.40
CA PRO A 40 -10.06 -6.38 0.87
C PRO A 40 -9.11 -7.01 -0.14
N LYS A 41 -9.37 -6.84 -1.45
CA LYS A 41 -8.48 -7.35 -2.51
C LYS A 41 -7.16 -6.59 -2.56
N GLY A 42 -7.19 -5.27 -2.34
CA GLY A 42 -6.00 -4.46 -2.26
C GLY A 42 -5.16 -4.81 -1.04
N LEU A 43 -5.81 -5.03 0.10
CA LEU A 43 -5.15 -5.46 1.34
C LEU A 43 -4.48 -6.83 1.20
N ALA A 44 -5.23 -7.83 0.69
CA ALA A 44 -4.69 -9.17 0.45
C ALA A 44 -3.48 -9.16 -0.50
N TYR A 45 -3.53 -8.32 -1.53
CA TYR A 45 -2.41 -8.13 -2.45
C TYR A 45 -1.13 -7.66 -1.74
N TYR A 46 -1.22 -6.59 -0.93
CA TYR A 46 -0.04 -6.08 -0.21
C TYR A 46 0.44 -7.04 0.87
N ASN A 47 -0.48 -7.74 1.54
CA ASN A 47 -0.12 -8.76 2.53
C ASN A 47 0.67 -9.91 1.89
N ASN A 48 0.17 -10.45 0.78
CA ASN A 48 0.86 -11.53 0.06
C ASN A 48 2.24 -11.06 -0.42
N PHE A 49 2.35 -9.84 -0.94
CA PHE A 49 3.63 -9.30 -1.40
C PHE A 49 4.63 -9.13 -0.26
N ILE A 50 4.21 -8.56 0.87
CA ILE A 50 5.09 -8.38 2.04
C ILE A 50 5.55 -9.75 2.56
N ASN A 51 4.63 -10.71 2.66
CA ASN A 51 4.96 -12.06 3.13
C ASN A 51 5.94 -12.76 2.19
N GLU A 52 5.77 -12.60 0.88
CA GLU A 52 6.68 -13.14 -0.13
C GLU A 52 8.08 -12.54 0.01
N LEU A 53 8.20 -11.20 0.09
CA LEU A 53 9.48 -10.53 0.33
C LEU A 53 10.17 -11.04 1.61
N ILE A 54 9.44 -11.12 2.71
CA ILE A 54 9.97 -11.64 3.98
C ILE A 54 10.41 -13.11 3.84
N SER A 55 9.65 -13.93 3.12
CA SER A 55 9.97 -15.35 2.90
C SER A 55 11.27 -15.55 2.13
N HIS A 56 11.63 -14.59 1.26
CA HIS A 56 12.89 -14.55 0.53
C HIS A 56 14.01 -13.82 1.28
N GLY A 57 13.78 -13.40 2.53
CA GLY A 57 14.78 -12.76 3.38
C GLY A 57 14.96 -11.25 3.18
N PHE A 58 14.10 -10.60 2.40
CA PHE A 58 14.16 -9.15 2.21
C PHE A 58 13.59 -8.39 3.41
N GLN A 59 14.18 -7.24 3.71
CA GLN A 59 13.56 -6.23 4.56
C GLN A 59 12.62 -5.34 3.73
N PRO A 60 11.29 -5.34 3.99
CA PRO A 60 10.36 -4.47 3.29
C PRO A 60 10.37 -3.04 3.85
N HIS A 61 10.62 -2.05 3.00
CA HIS A 61 10.55 -0.63 3.33
C HIS A 61 9.34 0.01 2.64
N VAL A 62 8.29 0.28 3.43
CA VAL A 62 7.02 0.79 2.90
C VAL A 62 7.02 2.32 2.82
N THR A 63 6.74 2.83 1.63
CA THR A 63 6.40 4.24 1.40
C THR A 63 4.89 4.41 1.40
N LEU A 64 4.38 5.25 2.30
CA LEU A 64 2.93 5.41 2.52
C LEU A 64 2.24 6.30 1.48
N PHE A 65 3.00 7.09 0.73
CA PHE A 65 2.48 7.94 -0.34
C PHE A 65 3.56 8.18 -1.40
N HIS A 66 3.20 8.02 -2.68
CA HIS A 66 4.11 8.26 -3.80
C HIS A 66 3.38 8.91 -4.98
N SER A 67 2.88 10.13 -4.75
CA SER A 67 2.17 10.95 -5.75
C SER A 67 0.90 10.29 -6.32
N ASP A 68 0.23 9.44 -5.54
CA ASP A 68 -0.88 8.60 -5.96
C ASP A 68 -2.19 8.94 -5.21
N LEU A 69 -2.44 10.25 -5.04
CA LEU A 69 -3.62 10.75 -4.35
C LEU A 69 -4.90 10.20 -5.04
N PRO A 70 -5.87 9.64 -4.28
CA PRO A 70 -7.16 9.24 -4.85
C PRO A 70 -7.86 10.43 -5.48
N GLN A 71 -8.25 10.30 -6.75
CA GLN A 71 -8.90 11.37 -7.53
C GLN A 71 -10.17 11.89 -6.84
N ALA A 72 -10.90 11.02 -6.12
CA ALA A 72 -12.08 11.43 -5.35
C ALA A 72 -11.78 12.55 -4.32
N LEU A 73 -10.57 12.59 -3.76
CA LEU A 73 -10.16 13.64 -2.82
C LEU A 73 -9.74 14.93 -3.53
N GLU A 74 -9.16 14.81 -4.71
CA GLU A 74 -8.87 15.94 -5.59
C GLU A 74 -10.17 16.60 -6.04
N ASP A 75 -11.14 15.82 -6.50
CA ASP A 75 -12.44 16.30 -6.97
C ASP A 75 -13.28 16.93 -5.85
N GLU A 76 -13.20 16.39 -4.62
CA GLU A 76 -14.02 16.85 -3.50
C GLU A 76 -13.53 18.18 -2.89
N TYR A 77 -12.21 18.40 -2.83
CA TYR A 77 -11.66 19.55 -2.12
C TYR A 77 -10.28 20.01 -2.60
N GLU A 78 -9.89 19.67 -3.83
CA GLU A 78 -8.59 20.05 -4.43
C GLU A 78 -7.39 19.42 -3.68
N GLY A 79 -7.61 18.24 -3.07
CA GLY A 79 -6.52 17.42 -2.54
C GLY A 79 -5.59 18.17 -1.59
N TRP A 80 -4.32 18.27 -1.98
CA TRP A 80 -3.24 18.78 -1.13
C TRP A 80 -3.31 20.28 -0.81
N ILE A 81 -4.01 21.10 -1.59
CA ILE A 81 -4.12 22.53 -1.29
C ILE A 81 -5.15 22.84 -0.19
N SER A 82 -5.97 21.84 0.16
CA SER A 82 -6.95 21.96 1.24
C SER A 82 -6.46 21.28 2.51
N ARG A 83 -6.63 21.97 3.65
CA ARG A 83 -6.30 21.42 4.98
C ARG A 83 -7.10 20.16 5.34
N ARG A 84 -8.21 19.88 4.63
CA ARG A 84 -9.00 18.66 4.82
C ARG A 84 -8.20 17.38 4.50
N ILE A 85 -7.11 17.50 3.74
CA ILE A 85 -6.26 16.36 3.38
C ILE A 85 -5.60 15.72 4.59
N VAL A 86 -5.22 16.51 5.61
CA VAL A 86 -4.53 16.04 6.81
C VAL A 86 -5.36 14.99 7.57
N TYR A 87 -6.67 15.22 7.68
CA TYR A 87 -7.58 14.27 8.32
C TYR A 87 -7.83 13.03 7.44
N GLY A 88 -7.93 13.22 6.12
CA GLY A 88 -8.11 12.12 5.17
C GLY A 88 -6.92 11.16 5.15
N SER A 89 -5.70 11.69 5.14
CA SER A 89 -4.46 10.90 5.18
C SER A 89 -4.31 10.17 6.49
N HIS A 90 -4.57 10.83 7.63
CA HIS A 90 -4.44 10.19 8.94
C HIS A 90 -5.37 8.98 9.08
N LEU A 91 -6.67 9.13 8.78
CA LEU A 91 -7.65 8.05 8.89
C LEU A 91 -7.31 6.87 7.96
N SER A 92 -6.86 7.17 6.75
CA SER A 92 -6.51 6.16 5.76
C SER A 92 -5.32 5.30 6.19
N LEU A 93 -4.29 5.93 6.77
CA LEU A 93 -3.09 5.24 7.25
C LEU A 93 -3.40 4.40 8.49
N SER A 94 -4.21 4.91 9.42
CA SER A 94 -4.65 4.14 10.60
C SER A 94 -5.44 2.90 10.17
N ASN A 95 -6.39 3.04 9.24
CA ASN A 95 -7.18 1.92 8.73
C ASN A 95 -6.31 0.84 8.10
N PHE A 96 -5.26 1.22 7.35
CA PHE A 96 -4.32 0.25 6.80
C PHE A 96 -3.53 -0.48 7.89
N ALA A 97 -2.95 0.25 8.84
CA ALA A 97 -2.14 -0.34 9.91
C ALA A 97 -2.95 -1.30 10.79
N GLU A 98 -4.19 -0.95 11.12
CA GLU A 98 -5.12 -1.79 11.87
C GLU A 98 -5.49 -3.05 11.08
N SER A 99 -5.86 -2.89 9.81
CA SER A 99 -6.28 -4.02 8.95
C SER A 99 -5.13 -4.99 8.70
N TYR A 100 -3.91 -4.48 8.51
CA TYR A 100 -2.71 -5.31 8.36
C TYR A 100 -2.39 -6.05 9.65
N SER A 101 -2.47 -5.37 10.80
CA SER A 101 -2.21 -5.99 12.10
C SER A 101 -3.20 -7.12 12.38
N GLN A 102 -4.49 -6.91 12.15
CA GLN A 102 -5.52 -7.95 12.35
C GLN A 102 -5.25 -9.21 11.52
N MET A 103 -4.85 -9.06 10.25
CA MET A 103 -4.52 -10.19 9.38
C MET A 103 -3.30 -11.02 9.82
N GLN A 104 -2.44 -10.49 10.70
CA GLN A 104 -1.28 -11.23 11.21
C GLN A 104 -1.61 -12.08 12.45
N TYR A 105 -2.77 -11.83 13.08
CA TYR A 105 -3.22 -12.56 14.27
C TYR A 105 -4.28 -13.63 13.98
N ASP A 106 -4.76 -13.72 12.74
CA ASP A 106 -5.71 -14.72 12.24
C ASP A 106 -5.00 -15.85 11.46
#